data_AF-A0A7Y8HER6-F1
#
_entry.id   AF-A0A7Y8HER6-F1
#
_cell.length_a   1.000
_cell.length_b   1.000
_cell.length_c   1.000
_cell.angle_alpha   90.00
_cell.angle_beta   90.00
_cell.angle_gamma   90.00
#
_symmetry.space_group_name_H-M   'P 1'
#
loop_
_entity.id
_entity.type
_entity.pdbx_description
1 polymer ?
#
loop_
_entity_poly.entity_id
_entity_poly.type
_entity_poly.pdbx_seq_one_letter_code
_entity_poly.pdbx_strand_id
1 'polypeptide(L)'
;MVDAPGDNLVAEFSSVVNAAQGAVEIQKELKGRNAGLPEDRRMEFRIGVNLGDVVEEGEKIFGDGVNIVARVEGLAEPGGVCILGTAHDQVKNRLPFEFKPLGEQGF
;
A
#
# COMPACT_ATOMS: atom_id res chain seq x y z
N MET A 1 5.87 0.30 12.38
CA MET A 1 7.34 0.21 12.11
C MET A 1 7.62 0.47 10.62
N VAL A 2 8.86 0.67 10.19
CA VAL A 2 9.24 0.75 8.76
C VAL A 2 10.46 -0.14 8.49
N ASP A 3 10.34 -1.03 7.50
CA ASP A 3 11.42 -1.87 6.94
C ASP A 3 11.60 -1.52 5.45
N ALA A 4 12.83 -1.52 4.96
CA ALA A 4 13.17 -1.07 3.60
C ALA A 4 14.10 -2.05 2.86
N PRO A 5 13.61 -3.24 2.47
CA PRO A 5 14.41 -4.20 1.73
C PRO A 5 14.56 -3.80 0.26
N GLY A 6 15.76 -3.33 -0.11
CA GLY A 6 16.09 -2.99 -1.49
C GLY A 6 15.41 -1.69 -1.93
N ASP A 7 14.58 -1.77 -2.98
CA ASP A 7 13.76 -0.67 -3.51
C ASP A 7 12.33 -0.65 -2.94
N ASN A 8 11.98 -1.64 -2.11
CA ASN A 8 10.68 -1.73 -1.47
C ASN A 8 10.68 -1.10 -0.09
N LEU A 9 9.53 -0.55 0.29
CA LEU A 9 9.26 -0.03 1.62
C LEU A 9 8.05 -0.76 2.21
N VAL A 10 8.21 -1.31 3.41
CA VAL A 10 7.14 -1.93 4.17
C VAL A 10 6.91 -1.09 5.42
N ALA A 11 5.67 -0.62 5.59
CA ALA A 11 5.27 0.14 6.77
C ALA A 11 4.14 -0.58 7.49
N GLU A 12 4.36 -0.86 8.77
CA GLU A 12 3.39 -1.49 9.67
C GLU A 12 2.68 -0.42 10.49
N PHE A 13 1.35 -0.58 10.59
CA PHE A 13 0.44 0.32 11.28
C PHE A 13 -0.43 -0.49 12.24
N SER A 14 -0.69 0.06 13.41
CA SER A 14 -1.63 -0.50 14.38
C SER A 14 -3.10 -0.53 13.91
N SER A 15 -3.40 0.09 12.77
CA SER A 15 -4.75 0.17 12.21
C SER A 15 -4.71 0.20 10.69
N VAL A 16 -5.46 -0.70 10.06
CA VAL A 16 -5.65 -0.73 8.60
C VAL A 16 -6.31 0.54 8.06
N VAL A 17 -7.12 1.23 8.88
CA VAL A 17 -7.68 2.54 8.52
C VAL A 17 -6.57 3.57 8.38
N ASN A 18 -5.60 3.58 9.31
CA ASN A 18 -4.46 4.48 9.26
C ASN A 18 -3.53 4.14 8.10
N ALA A 19 -3.32 2.84 7.83
CA ALA A 19 -2.53 2.38 6.69
C ALA A 19 -3.15 2.85 5.36
N ALA A 20 -4.46 2.65 5.17
CA ALA A 20 -5.16 3.05 3.95
C ALA A 20 -5.17 4.59 3.77
N GLN A 21 -5.44 5.35 4.84
CA GLN A 21 -5.35 6.81 4.79
C GLN A 21 -3.92 7.27 4.46
N GLY A 22 -2.91 6.69 5.12
CA GLY A 22 -1.50 7.00 4.89
C GLY A 22 -1.07 6.72 3.45
N ALA A 23 -1.46 5.58 2.89
CA ALA A 23 -1.19 5.23 1.50
C ALA A 23 -1.73 6.29 0.52
N VAL A 24 -2.96 6.77 0.73
CA VAL A 24 -3.56 7.81 -0.11
C VAL A 24 -2.84 9.15 0.05
N GLU A 25 -2.47 9.54 1.28
CA GLU A 25 -1.72 10.78 1.50
C GLU A 25 -0.31 10.72 0.88
N ILE A 26 0.36 9.57 0.94
CA ILE A 26 1.65 9.35 0.27
C ILE A 26 1.49 9.55 -1.25
N GLN A 27 0.48 8.95 -1.88
CA GLN A 27 0.25 9.15 -3.32
C GLN A 27 -0.05 10.60 -3.69
N LYS A 28 -0.82 11.32 -2.87
CA LYS A 28 -1.10 12.76 -3.09
C LYS A 28 0.18 13.59 -3.03
N GLU A 29 1.02 13.36 -2.03
CA GLU A 29 2.28 14.06 -1.85
C GLU A 29 3.25 13.78 -3.03
N LEU A 30 3.37 12.51 -3.42
CA LEU A 30 4.19 12.11 -4.57
C LEU A 30 3.69 12.74 -5.87
N LYS A 31 2.37 12.77 -6.08
CA LYS A 31 1.77 13.45 -7.23
C LYS A 31 2.08 14.94 -7.24
N GLY A 32 2.01 15.61 -6.08
CA GLY A 32 2.39 17.01 -5.93
C GLY A 32 3.85 17.26 -6.32
N ARG A 33 4.77 16.40 -5.87
CA ARG A 33 6.20 16.48 -6.21
C ARG A 33 6.46 16.21 -7.70
N ASN A 34 5.75 15.26 -8.30
CA ASN A 34 5.89 14.89 -9.70
C ASN A 34 5.31 15.94 -10.67
N ALA A 35 4.40 16.81 -10.21
CA ALA A 35 3.73 17.80 -11.07
C ALA A 35 4.69 18.78 -11.76
N GLY A 36 5.82 19.10 -11.12
CA GLY A 36 6.85 19.99 -11.67
C GLY A 36 7.93 19.29 -12.47
N LEU A 37 7.87 17.96 -12.62
CA LEU A 37 8.93 17.16 -13.22
C LEU A 37 8.57 16.68 -14.64
N PRO A 38 9.56 16.62 -15.55
CA PRO A 38 9.47 15.83 -16.78
C PRO A 38 9.12 14.38 -16.49
N GLU A 39 8.44 13.72 -17.42
CA GLU A 39 7.90 12.36 -17.25
C GLU A 39 8.97 11.33 -16.87
N ASP A 40 10.14 11.39 -17.51
CA ASP A 40 11.30 10.52 -17.27
C ASP A 40 11.96 10.73 -15.88
N ARG A 41 11.53 11.76 -15.14
CA ARG A 41 12.02 12.07 -13.80
C ARG A 41 10.96 11.89 -12.72
N ARG A 42 9.73 11.50 -13.08
CA ARG A 42 8.66 11.23 -12.11
C ARG A 42 8.93 9.90 -11.43
N MET A 43 8.73 9.87 -10.12
CA MET A 43 8.77 8.63 -9.35
C MET A 43 7.34 8.21 -9.04
N GLU A 44 6.85 7.18 -9.73
CA GLU A 44 5.50 6.66 -9.57
C GLU A 44 5.53 5.39 -8.75
N PHE A 45 5.21 5.51 -7.46
CA PHE A 45 5.15 4.38 -6.56
C PHE A 45 3.82 3.65 -6.70
N ARG A 46 3.86 2.34 -6.48
CA ARG A 46 2.68 1.50 -6.27
C ARG A 46 2.60 1.18 -4.79
N ILE A 47 1.39 1.11 -4.23
CA ILE A 47 1.19 0.81 -2.82
C ILE A 47 0.15 -0.30 -2.67
N GLY A 48 0.51 -1.35 -1.93
CA GLY A 48 -0.40 -2.41 -1.49
C GLY A 48 -0.74 -2.26 -0.01
N VAL A 49 -2.00 -2.48 0.35
CA VAL A 49 -2.49 -2.47 1.74
C VAL A 49 -3.14 -3.80 2.08
N ASN A 50 -2.70 -4.41 3.18
CA ASN A 50 -3.25 -5.64 3.71
C ASN A 50 -3.54 -5.52 5.20
N LEU A 51 -4.44 -6.37 5.69
CA LEU A 51 -4.61 -6.66 7.10
C LEU A 51 -4.25 -8.14 7.30
N GLY A 52 -3.24 -8.40 8.11
CA GLY A 52 -2.82 -9.76 8.43
C GLY A 52 -1.75 -9.77 9.50
N ASP A 53 -1.45 -10.96 9.98
CA ASP A 53 -0.42 -11.16 10.99
C ASP A 53 0.97 -11.01 10.35
N VAL A 54 1.82 -10.25 11.02
CA VAL A 54 3.23 -10.09 10.69
C VAL A 54 4.06 -10.44 11.92
N VAL A 55 5.24 -11.02 11.69
CA VAL A 55 6.20 -11.36 12.74
C VAL A 55 7.36 -10.38 12.66
N GLU A 56 7.69 -9.77 13.79
CA GLU A 56 8.79 -8.83 13.92
C GLU A 56 10.02 -9.53 14.48
N GLU A 57 11.14 -9.44 13.77
CA GLU A 57 12.44 -9.88 14.28
C GLU A 57 13.46 -8.74 14.12
N GLY A 58 13.65 -7.98 15.21
CA GLY A 58 14.49 -6.78 15.19
C GLY A 58 13.85 -5.67 14.37
N GLU A 59 14.52 -5.24 13.30
CA GLU A 59 14.02 -4.20 12.38
C GLU A 59 13.35 -4.80 11.12
N LYS A 60 13.20 -6.13 11.07
CA LYS A 60 12.64 -6.83 9.91
C LYS A 60 11.22 -7.29 10.15
N ILE A 61 10.40 -7.15 9.11
CA ILE A 61 9.02 -7.62 9.11
C ILE A 61 8.92 -8.87 8.24
N PHE A 62 8.43 -9.96 8.82
CA PHE A 62 8.25 -11.25 8.17
C PHE A 62 6.79 -11.74 8.23
N GLY A 63 6.50 -12.79 7.47
CA GLY A 63 5.22 -13.50 7.51
C GLY A 63 4.46 -13.48 6.20
N ASP A 64 3.40 -14.28 6.13
CA ASP A 64 2.55 -14.41 4.94
C ASP A 64 1.91 -13.07 4.56
N GLY A 65 1.65 -12.21 5.55
CA GLY A 65 1.16 -10.85 5.36
C GLY A 65 2.06 -10.03 4.41
N VAL A 66 3.38 -10.16 4.50
CA VAL A 66 4.33 -9.41 3.65
C VAL A 66 4.28 -9.89 2.21
N ASN A 67 4.24 -11.21 1.99
CA ASN A 67 4.13 -11.79 0.65
C ASN A 67 2.81 -11.40 -0.02
N ILE A 68 1.71 -11.37 0.74
CA ILE A 68 0.40 -10.94 0.24
C ILE A 68 0.41 -9.44 -0.09
N VAL A 69 0.99 -8.59 0.77
CA VAL A 69 1.11 -7.14 0.49
C VAL A 69 1.88 -6.90 -0.79
N ALA A 70 3.00 -7.59 -1.00
CA ALA A 70 3.80 -7.44 -2.22
C ALA A 70 3.01 -7.83 -3.48
N ARG A 71 2.19 -8.89 -3.41
CA ARG A 71 1.30 -9.28 -4.52
C ARG A 71 0.22 -8.23 -4.76
N VAL A 72 -0.37 -7.68 -3.70
CA VAL A 72 -1.40 -6.62 -3.80
C VAL A 72 -0.80 -5.33 -4.37
N GLU A 73 0.42 -4.96 -3.99
CA GLU A 73 1.15 -3.82 -4.55
C GLU A 73 1.38 -4.01 -6.06
N GLY A 74 1.78 -5.19 -6.48
CA GLY A 74 1.99 -5.51 -7.90
C GLY A 74 0.74 -5.41 -8.78
N LEU A 75 -0.46 -5.36 -8.19
CA LEU A 75 -1.71 -5.12 -8.91
C LEU A 75 -2.07 -3.64 -9.08
N ALA A 76 -1.41 -2.75 -8.34
CA ALA A 76 -1.66 -1.33 -8.46
C ALA A 76 -1.09 -0.79 -9.78
N GLU A 77 -1.82 0.12 -10.41
CA GLU A 77 -1.22 0.95 -11.46
C GLU A 77 -0.17 1.90 -10.85
N PRO A 78 0.82 2.40 -11.60
CA PRO A 78 1.73 3.44 -11.14
C PRO A 78 0.96 4.64 -10.54
N GLY A 79 1.34 5.06 -9.32
CA GLY A 79 0.61 6.09 -8.57
C GLY A 79 -0.70 5.61 -7.91
N GLY A 80 -1.00 4.31 -7.97
CA GLY A 80 -2.20 3.68 -7.43
C GLY A 80 -2.02 3.10 -6.02
N VAL A 81 -3.17 2.84 -5.38
CA VAL A 81 -3.25 2.08 -4.12
C VAL A 81 -4.17 0.89 -4.35
N CYS A 82 -3.68 -0.32 -4.09
CA CYS A 82 -4.48 -1.52 -4.03
C CYS A 82 -4.63 -2.00 -2.59
N ILE A 83 -5.80 -2.55 -2.28
CA ILE A 83 -6.14 -3.02 -0.94
C ILE A 83 -6.73 -4.42 -1.03
N LEU A 84 -6.30 -5.32 -0.15
CA LEU A 84 -6.88 -6.67 -0.08
C LEU A 84 -8.35 -6.58 0.36
N GLY A 85 -9.20 -7.48 -0.13
CA GLY A 85 -10.64 -7.48 0.17
C GLY A 85 -10.96 -7.46 1.68
N THR A 86 -10.21 -8.22 2.49
CA THR A 86 -10.35 -8.25 3.95
C THR A 86 -10.03 -6.90 4.60
N ALA A 87 -9.01 -6.21 4.11
CA ALA A 87 -8.64 -4.87 4.55
C ALA A 87 -9.68 -3.83 4.09
N HIS A 88 -10.17 -3.94 2.85
CA HIS A 88 -11.23 -3.10 2.29
C HIS A 88 -12.50 -3.14 3.17
N ASP A 89 -12.91 -4.33 3.62
CA ASP A 89 -14.09 -4.48 4.47
C ASP A 89 -14.02 -3.70 5.79
N GLN A 90 -12.81 -3.50 6.32
CA GLN A 90 -12.60 -2.71 7.55
C GLN A 90 -12.61 -1.20 7.31
N VAL A 91 -12.29 -0.73 6.09
CA VAL A 91 -12.08 0.70 5.81
C VAL A 91 -13.20 1.35 5.00
N LYS A 92 -13.96 0.59 4.21
CA LYS A 92 -14.96 1.11 3.24
C LYS A 92 -16.01 2.06 3.81
N ASN A 93 -16.34 1.92 5.09
CA ASN A 93 -17.31 2.78 5.79
C ASN A 93 -16.67 3.79 6.74
N ARG A 94 -15.33 3.86 6.79
CA ARG A 94 -14.57 4.70 7.73
C ARG A 94 -13.78 5.79 7.04
N LEU A 95 -13.54 5.65 5.73
CA LEU A 95 -12.77 6.59 4.93
C LEU A 95 -13.61 7.12 3.77
N PRO A 96 -13.49 8.39 3.39
CA PRO A 96 -14.25 9.00 2.30
C PRO A 96 -13.62 8.72 0.94
N PHE A 97 -13.20 7.48 0.69
CA PHE A 97 -12.54 7.06 -0.54
C PHE A 97 -13.49 6.25 -1.41
N GLU A 98 -13.36 6.43 -2.72
CA GLU A 98 -14.00 5.56 -3.69
C GLU A 98 -13.08 4.36 -3.97
N PHE A 99 -13.68 3.17 -3.98
CA PHE A 99 -12.97 1.93 -4.27
C PHE A 99 -13.47 1.35 -5.58
N LYS A 100 -12.54 1.01 -6.47
CA LYS A 100 -12.83 0.29 -7.70
C LYS A 100 -12.50 -1.20 -7.50
N PRO A 101 -13.46 -2.12 -7.63
CA PRO A 101 -13.17 -3.55 -7.51
C PRO A 101 -12.30 -4.01 -8.68
N LEU A 102 -11.27 -4.81 -8.37
CA LEU A 102 -10.45 -5.51 -9.35
C LEU A 102 -10.86 -6.97 -9.58
N GLY A 103 -11.87 -7.45 -8.83
CA GLY A 103 -12.31 -8.85 -8.85
C GLY A 103 -11.39 -9.77 -8.05
N GLU A 104 -11.68 -11.07 -8.11
CA GLU A 104 -10.84 -12.09 -7.49
C GLU A 104 -9.52 -12.24 -8.25
N GLN A 105 -8.44 -12.39 -7.50
CA GLN A 105 -7.08 -12.50 -8.02
C GLN A 105 -6.50 -13.84 -7.53
N GLY A 106 -6.00 -14.66 -8.45
CA GLY A 106 -5.51 -15.99 -8.14
C GLY A 106 -4.06 -15.98 -7.68
N PHE A 107 -3.81 -15.80 -6.39
CA PHE A 107 -2.48 -15.92 -5.80
C PHE A 107 -2.52 -16.58 -4.42
#